data_AF-A0A7X6ZKN7-F1
#
_entry.id   AF-A0A7X6ZKN7-F1
#
_cell.length_a   1.000
_cell.length_b   1.000
_cell.length_c   1.000
_cell.angle_alpha   90.00
_cell.angle_beta   90.00
_cell.angle_gamma   90.00
#
_symmetry.space_group_name_H-M   'P 1'
#
loop_
_entity.id
_entity.type
_entity.pdbx_description
1 polymer ?
#
loop_
_entity_poly.entity_id
_entity_poly.type
_entity_poly.pdbx_seq_one_letter_code
_entity_poly.pdbx_strand_id
1 'polypeptide(L)' 'EGLAEGLAEGLAEGLAKGKAEGIAEGKAEGLVEGEAKGKTEIVNSMLSEGLDIKTISRFTKITEAEVQQIIDNSAE' A
#
# COMPACT_ATOMS: atom_id res chain seq x y z
N GLU A 1 45.15 1.42 -15.90
CA GLU A 1 43.94 2.27 -15.89
C GLU A 1 42.64 1.47 -15.83
N GLY A 2 42.52 0.28 -16.45
CA GLY A 2 41.25 -0.46 -16.47
C GLY A 2 40.64 -0.94 -15.14
N LEU A 3 41.41 -1.00 -14.04
CA LEU A 3 40.87 -1.42 -12.73
C LEU A 3 40.03 -0.32 -12.06
N ALA A 4 40.37 0.96 -12.31
CA ALA A 4 39.67 2.09 -11.72
C ALA A 4 38.34 2.36 -12.44
N GLU A 5 38.31 2.21 -13.76
CA GLU A 5 37.10 2.35 -14.58
C GLU A 5 36.09 1.23 -14.28
N GLY A 6 36.52 -0.04 -14.22
CA GLY A 6 35.61 -1.15 -13.92
C GLY A 6 34.99 -1.10 -12.52
N LEU A 7 35.69 -0.51 -11.55
CA LEU A 7 35.18 -0.32 -10.18
C LEU A 7 34.18 0.84 -10.12
N ALA A 8 34.43 1.90 -10.88
CA ALA A 8 33.54 3.05 -10.98
C ALA A 8 32.22 2.70 -11.68
N GLU A 9 32.28 1.93 -12.79
CA GLU A 9 31.08 1.45 -13.49
C GLU A 9 30.27 0.48 -12.61
N GLY A 10 30.92 -0.50 -11.97
CA GLY A 10 30.21 -1.46 -11.10
C GLY A 10 29.52 -0.83 -9.90
N LEU A 11 30.12 0.22 -9.30
CA LEU A 11 29.49 0.99 -8.21
C LEU A 11 28.32 1.84 -8.70
N ALA A 12 28.48 2.51 -9.84
CA ALA A 12 27.43 3.33 -10.42
C ALA A 12 26.20 2.49 -10.80
N GLU A 13 26.42 1.33 -11.42
CA GLU A 13 25.36 0.42 -11.84
C GLU A 13 24.68 -0.24 -10.63
N GLY A 14 25.45 -0.67 -9.62
CA GLY A 14 24.91 -1.23 -8.37
C GLY A 14 24.06 -0.24 -7.56
N LEU A 15 24.49 1.02 -7.47
CA LEU A 15 23.72 2.07 -6.79
C LEU A 15 22.46 2.47 -7.56
N ALA A 16 22.55 2.56 -8.89
CA ALA A 16 21.39 2.86 -9.73
C ALA A 16 20.33 1.77 -9.61
N LYS A 17 20.75 0.50 -9.68
CA LYS A 17 19.84 -0.65 -9.58
C LYS A 17 19.22 -0.75 -8.18
N GLY A 18 20.03 -0.70 -7.11
CA GLY A 18 19.53 -0.78 -5.74
C GLY A 18 18.58 0.36 -5.37
N LYS A 19 18.82 1.58 -5.87
CA LYS A 19 17.91 2.71 -5.67
C LYS A 19 16.61 2.57 -6.46
N ALA A 20 16.66 2.05 -7.69
CA ALA A 20 15.46 1.81 -8.48
C ALA A 20 14.58 0.72 -7.85
N GLU A 21 15.18 -0.39 -7.42
CA GLU A 21 14.50 -1.50 -6.74
C GLU A 21 13.88 -1.02 -5.42
N GLY A 22 14.64 -0.34 -4.56
CA GLY A 22 14.13 0.17 -3.28
C GLY A 22 13.01 1.22 -3.42
N ILE A 23 13.03 2.06 -4.46
CA ILE A 23 11.94 3.01 -4.74
C ILE A 23 10.70 2.29 -5.25
N ALA A 24 10.87 1.28 -6.10
CA ALA A 24 9.75 0.51 -6.64
C ALA A 24 9.04 -0.28 -5.54
N GLU A 25 9.81 -0.97 -4.70
CA GLU A 25 9.30 -1.77 -3.58
C GLU A 25 8.63 -0.87 -2.53
N GLY A 26 9.31 0.18 -2.07
CA GLY A 26 8.75 1.10 -1.08
C GLY A 26 7.51 1.87 -1.58
N LYS A 27 7.41 2.17 -2.87
CA LYS A 27 6.18 2.76 -3.44
C LYS A 27 5.05 1.75 -3.53
N ALA A 28 5.33 0.51 -3.92
CA ALA A 28 4.31 -0.52 -4.02
C ALA A 28 3.74 -0.85 -2.64
N GLU A 29 4.61 -1.07 -1.65
CA GLU A 29 4.21 -1.34 -0.26
C GLU A 29 3.46 -0.16 0.35
N GLY A 30 3.98 1.06 0.19
CA GLY A 30 3.33 2.25 0.75
C GLY A 30 1.97 2.56 0.13
N LEU A 31 1.76 2.23 -1.14
CA LEU A 31 0.48 2.43 -1.81
C LEU A 31 -0.55 1.38 -1.36
N VAL A 32 -0.14 0.11 -1.26
CA VAL A 32 -1.00 -0.97 -0.78
C VAL A 32 -1.39 -0.77 0.70
N GLU A 33 -0.41 -0.46 1.55
CA GLU A 33 -0.67 -0.24 2.98
C GLU A 33 -1.51 1.03 3.21
N GLY A 34 -1.24 2.09 2.45
CA GLY A 34 -2.01 3.33 2.50
C GLY A 34 -3.45 3.14 2.04
N GLU A 35 -3.68 2.42 0.95
CA GLU A 35 -5.03 2.10 0.47
C GLU A 35 -5.79 1.21 1.45
N ALA A 36 -5.16 0.18 2.01
CA ALA A 36 -5.79 -0.72 2.97
C ALA A 36 -6.17 0.00 4.27
N LYS A 37 -5.27 0.82 4.82
CA LYS A 37 -5.54 1.65 6.01
C LYS A 37 -6.64 2.66 5.75
N GLY A 38 -6.57 3.39 4.64
CA GLY A 38 -7.59 4.39 4.28
C GLY A 38 -8.98 3.78 4.11
N LYS A 39 -9.08 2.62 3.44
CA LYS A 39 -10.35 1.87 3.32
C LYS A 39 -10.89 1.49 4.69
N THR A 40 -10.04 0.96 5.57
CA THR A 40 -10.42 0.53 6.92
C THR A 40 -10.92 1.69 7.77
N GLU A 41 -10.20 2.81 7.78
CA GLU A 41 -10.61 4.01 8.54
C GLU A 41 -11.96 4.57 8.07
N ILE A 42 -12.18 4.64 6.75
CA ILE A 42 -13.45 5.13 6.20
C ILE A 42 -14.61 4.20 6.59
N VAL A 43 -14.43 2.88 6.45
CA VAL A 43 -15.45 1.89 6.81
C VAL A 43 -15.78 2.00 8.30
N ASN A 44 -14.78 2.03 9.18
CA ASN A 44 -14.99 2.14 10.63
C ASN A 44 -15.65 3.46 11.05
N SER A 45 -15.29 4.58 10.42
CA SER A 45 -15.93 5.87 10.66
C SER A 45 -17.40 5.82 10.26
N MET A 46 -17.71 5.30 9.08
CA MET A 46 -19.08 5.22 8.58
C MET A 46 -19.96 4.26 9.42
N LEU A 47 -19.41 3.13 9.85
CA LEU A 47 -20.11 2.21 10.76
C LEU A 47 -20.38 2.86 12.13
N SER A 48 -19.42 3.63 12.65
CA SER A 48 -19.58 4.37 13.90
C SER A 48 -20.66 5.44 13.82
N GLU A 49 -20.89 6.00 12.62
CA GLU A 49 -22.02 6.90 12.33
C GLU A 49 -23.36 6.17 12.14
N GLY A 50 -23.36 4.83 12.21
CA GLY A 50 -24.57 4.01 12.05
C GLY A 50 -24.99 3.79 10.60
N LEU A 51 -24.09 4.03 9.64
CA LEU A 51 -24.33 3.72 8.23
C LEU A 51 -24.30 2.21 7.99
N ASP A 52 -25.21 1.73 7.16
CA ASP A 52 -25.26 0.32 6.79
C ASP A 52 -24.19 -0.06 5.76
N ILE A 53 -23.85 -1.35 5.72
CA ILE A 53 -22.83 -1.91 4.83
C ILE A 53 -23.11 -1.60 3.35
N LYS A 54 -24.37 -1.58 2.91
CA LYS A 54 -24.71 -1.28 1.51
C LYS A 54 -24.47 0.19 1.19
N THR A 55 -24.81 1.08 2.10
CA THR A 55 -24.53 2.52 1.98
C THR A 55 -23.03 2.75 1.91
N ILE A 56 -22.25 2.15 2.80
CA ILE A 56 -20.79 2.21 2.78
C ILE A 56 -20.25 1.71 1.45
N SER A 57 -20.69 0.54 1.00
CA SER A 57 -20.27 -0.04 -0.27
C SER A 57 -20.54 0.88 -1.46
N ARG A 58 -21.72 1.50 -1.50
CA ARG A 58 -22.12 2.42 -2.56
C ARG A 58 -21.27 3.68 -2.63
N PHE A 59 -20.91 4.27 -1.48
CA PHE A 59 -20.16 5.54 -1.44
C PHE A 59 -18.65 5.36 -1.54
N THR A 60 -18.12 4.28 -0.95
CA THR A 60 -16.67 4.01 -0.90
C THR A 60 -16.19 3.17 -2.08
N LYS A 61 -17.11 2.56 -2.85
CA LYS A 61 -16.84 1.57 -3.88
C LYS A 61 -16.11 0.32 -3.35
N ILE A 62 -16.17 0.09 -2.04
CA ILE A 62 -15.70 -1.12 -1.38
C ILE A 62 -16.81 -2.16 -1.48
N THR A 63 -16.49 -3.43 -1.72
CA THR A 63 -17.52 -4.46 -1.78
C THR A 63 -18.09 -4.76 -0.39
N GLU A 64 -19.35 -5.20 -0.29
CA GLU A 64 -19.93 -5.61 1.00
C GLU A 64 -19.08 -6.70 1.68
N ALA A 65 -18.47 -7.58 0.89
CA ALA A 65 -17.54 -8.61 1.37
C ALA A 65 -16.27 -8.00 1.96
N GLU A 66 -15.62 -7.04 1.29
CA GLU A 66 -14.45 -6.33 1.83
C GLU A 66 -14.81 -5.53 3.10
N VAL A 67 -15.98 -4.89 3.15
CA VAL A 67 -16.47 -4.21 4.36
C VAL A 67 -16.60 -5.21 5.51
N GLN A 68 -17.18 -6.39 5.24
CA GLN A 68 -17.30 -7.45 6.25
C GLN A 68 -15.92 -7.95 6.72
N GLN A 69 -14.97 -8.16 5.80
CA GLN A 69 -13.61 -8.56 6.16
C GLN A 69 -12.91 -7.50 7.03
N ILE A 70 -13.11 -6.21 6.76
CA ILE A 70 -12.56 -5.13 7.58
C ILE A 70 -13.15 -5.18 9.00
N ILE A 71 -14.45 -5.43 9.12
CA ILE A 71 -15.14 -5.57 10.41
C ILE A 71 -14.58 -6.79 11.16
N ASP A 72 -14.50 -7.94 10.50
CA ASP A 72 -14.06 -9.20 11.08
C ASP A 72 -12.60 -9.10 11.58
N ASN A 73 -11.71 -8.50 10.77
CA ASN A 73 -10.31 -8.26 11.14
C ASN A 73 -10.13 -7.22 12.25
N SER A 74 -11.13 -6.38 12.52
CA SER A 74 -11.08 -5.39 13.61
C SER A 74 -11.55 -5.97 14.96
N ALA A 75 -12.07 -7.20 14.97
CA ALA A 75 -12.61 -7.87 16.16
C ALA A 75 -11.64 -8.90 16.80
N GLU A 76 -10.51 -9.20 16.16
CA GLU A 76 -9.39 -9.98 16.73
C GLU A 76 -8.39 -9.10 17.49
#